data_AF-A0A9P7RTZ8-F1
#
_entry.id   AF-A0A9P7RTZ8-F1
#
_cell.length_a   1.000
_cell.length_b   1.000
_cell.length_c   1.000
_cell.angle_alpha   90.00
_cell.angle_beta   90.00
_cell.angle_gamma   90.00
#
_symmetry.space_group_name_H-M   'P 1'
#
loop_
_entity.id
_entity.type
_entity.pdbx_description
1 polymer ?
#
loop_
_entity_poly.entity_id
_entity_poly.type
_entity_poly.pdbx_seq_one_letter_code
_entity_poly.pdbx_strand_id
1 'polypeptide(L)'
;MDELFVNDIIAVIRVTKLLERFALVIVDLKKILLGIRPTCDPERYYNDVRPFFRGEDSSHEQRRWIFEGIEEYPDLMESEVTKELSGASAAQSSLIYALDAFLGVKYVRSSSFMARMQKYIPKNHRLFLDHLSDCSLRRFVMERTKKREGEELLKAYNDSVKALKEFRDGHMVIATLYILGPARRARNRLQDPGETMKLKKRSLKGTGGTDVVQFLKGVRDQTSKTILVATSS
;
A
#
# COMPACT_ATOMS: atom_id res chain seq x y z
N MET A 1 -6.27 -27.10 -11.99
CA MET A 1 -7.59 -27.00 -11.32
C MET A 1 -7.42 -26.08 -10.14
N ASP A 2 -8.29 -25.08 -9.99
CA ASP A 2 -8.23 -24.17 -8.85
C ASP A 2 -8.58 -24.98 -7.58
N GLU A 3 -7.63 -25.09 -6.65
CA GLU A 3 -7.80 -25.85 -5.40
C GLU A 3 -8.99 -25.31 -4.58
N LEU A 4 -9.28 -24.01 -4.70
CA LEU A 4 -10.44 -23.37 -4.09
C LEU A 4 -11.77 -23.89 -4.68
N PHE A 5 -11.77 -24.34 -5.93
CA PHE A 5 -12.94 -24.89 -6.61
C PHE A 5 -13.13 -26.39 -6.32
N VAL A 6 -12.03 -27.16 -6.24
CA VAL A 6 -12.08 -28.60 -5.91
C VAL A 6 -12.62 -28.81 -4.50
N ASN A 7 -12.17 -27.99 -3.55
CA ASN A 7 -12.72 -27.93 -2.20
C ASN A 7 -12.87 -29.32 -1.55
N ASP A 8 -11.83 -30.15 -1.61
CA ASP A 8 -11.72 -31.40 -0.86
C ASP A 8 -10.68 -31.27 0.27
N ILE A 9 -10.46 -32.35 1.03
CA ILE A 9 -9.51 -32.35 2.15
C ILE A 9 -8.06 -32.16 1.66
N ILE A 10 -7.72 -32.68 0.47
CA ILE A 10 -6.38 -32.55 -0.10
C ILE A 10 -6.11 -31.10 -0.46
N ALA A 11 -7.09 -30.42 -1.06
CA ALA A 11 -7.05 -29.00 -1.37
C ALA A 11 -6.86 -28.15 -0.11
N VAL A 12 -7.57 -28.46 0.98
CA VAL A 12 -7.39 -27.78 2.28
C VAL A 12 -5.95 -27.91 2.77
N ILE A 13 -5.39 -29.12 2.79
CA ILE A 13 -4.01 -29.37 3.24
C ILE A 13 -3.00 -28.62 2.36
N ARG A 14 -3.18 -28.63 1.03
CA ARG A 14 -2.29 -27.93 0.09
C ARG A 14 -2.34 -26.43 0.29
N VAL A 15 -3.54 -25.86 0.39
CA VAL A 15 -3.73 -24.41 0.62
C VAL A 15 -3.11 -24.00 1.95
N THR A 16 -3.28 -24.79 3.02
CA THR A 16 -2.63 -24.54 4.31
C THR A 16 -1.11 -24.44 4.17
N LYS A 17 -0.46 -25.44 3.56
CA LYS A 17 1.00 -25.44 3.35
C LYS A 17 1.47 -24.26 2.49
N LEU A 18 0.69 -23.90 1.47
CA LEU A 18 0.99 -22.74 0.63
C LEU A 18 0.88 -21.43 1.41
N LEU A 19 -0.10 -21.31 2.32
CA LEU A 19 -0.24 -20.13 3.18
C LEU A 19 0.88 -20.02 4.22
N GLU A 20 1.32 -21.13 4.80
CA GLU A 20 2.49 -21.15 5.69
C GLU A 20 3.74 -20.62 4.97
N ARG A 21 3.99 -21.12 3.75
CA ARG A 21 5.09 -20.60 2.92
C ARG A 21 4.90 -19.14 2.55
N PHE A 22 3.67 -18.74 2.22
CA PHE A 22 3.34 -17.36 1.85
C PHE A 22 3.60 -16.38 2.99
N ALA A 23 3.25 -16.75 4.23
CA ALA A 23 3.57 -15.95 5.42
C ALA A 23 5.08 -15.72 5.56
N LEU A 24 5.91 -16.75 5.33
CA LEU A 24 7.38 -16.63 5.35
C LEU A 24 7.90 -15.69 4.27
N VAL A 25 7.34 -15.75 3.06
CA VAL A 25 7.69 -14.83 1.96
C VAL A 25 7.38 -13.37 2.36
N ILE A 26 6.23 -13.10 2.99
CA ILE A 26 5.90 -11.75 3.46
C ILE A 26 6.88 -11.29 4.56
N VAL A 27 7.29 -12.19 5.45
CA VAL A 27 8.33 -11.90 6.45
C VAL A 27 9.65 -11.53 5.77
N ASP A 28 10.04 -12.21 4.69
CA ASP A 28 11.25 -11.87 3.94
C ASP A 28 11.13 -10.54 3.19
N LEU A 29 9.95 -10.21 2.63
CA LEU A 29 9.68 -8.88 2.06
C LEU A 29 9.90 -7.76 3.10
N LYS A 30 9.49 -7.98 4.35
CA LYS A 30 9.75 -7.04 5.46
C LYS A 30 11.24 -6.89 5.74
N LYS A 31 12.01 -7.97 5.73
CA LYS A 31 13.48 -7.92 5.91
C LYS A 31 14.13 -7.11 4.79
N ILE A 32 13.76 -7.38 3.53
CA ILE A 32 14.27 -6.65 2.36
C ILE A 32 13.94 -5.16 2.48
N LEU A 33 12.70 -4.81 2.80
CA LEU A 33 12.27 -3.43 3.00
C LEU A 33 13.10 -2.71 4.08
N LEU A 34 13.35 -3.38 5.21
CA LEU A 34 14.15 -2.80 6.30
C LEU A 34 15.65 -2.76 6.00
N GLY A 35 16.12 -3.58 5.06
CA GLY A 35 17.50 -3.63 4.56
C GLY A 35 17.96 -2.38 3.81
N ILE A 36 17.06 -1.43 3.53
CA ILE A 36 17.42 -0.14 2.90
C ILE A 36 18.31 0.74 3.81
N ARG A 37 18.18 0.60 5.13
CA ARG A 37 18.83 1.45 6.15
C ARG A 37 20.33 1.64 6.00
N PRO A 38 21.15 0.60 5.82
CA PRO A 38 22.60 0.76 5.66
C PRO A 38 23.01 1.42 4.34
N THR A 39 22.14 1.48 3.33
CA THR A 39 22.49 1.92 1.96
C THR A 39 21.89 3.26 1.55
N CYS A 40 20.88 3.74 2.28
CA CYS A 40 20.16 4.96 1.94
C CYS A 40 20.16 5.88 3.15
N ASP A 41 20.88 7.00 3.06
CA ASP A 41 20.87 8.02 4.10
C ASP A 41 19.52 8.76 4.13
N PRO A 42 18.82 8.83 5.28
CA PRO A 42 17.52 9.48 5.36
C PRO A 42 17.51 10.97 5.03
N GLU A 43 18.57 11.72 5.35
CA GLU A 43 18.64 13.15 5.04
C GLU A 43 18.85 13.38 3.55
N ARG A 44 19.78 12.66 2.95
CA ARG A 44 20.05 12.70 1.50
C ARG A 44 18.82 12.29 0.70
N TYR A 45 18.15 11.22 1.11
CA TYR A 45 16.90 10.83 0.46
C TYR A 45 15.85 11.93 0.55
N TYR A 46 15.62 12.51 1.74
CA TYR A 46 14.57 13.51 1.93
C TYR A 46 14.85 14.84 1.21
N ASN A 47 16.09 15.33 1.27
CA ASN A 47 16.47 16.64 0.75
C ASN A 47 16.86 16.59 -0.73
N ASP A 48 17.52 15.53 -1.18
CA ASP A 48 18.18 15.53 -2.50
C ASP A 48 17.45 14.63 -3.51
N VAL A 49 16.84 13.53 -3.07
CA VAL A 49 16.18 12.57 -3.98
C VAL A 49 14.68 12.82 -4.05
N ARG A 50 14.00 12.84 -2.90
CA ARG A 50 12.56 12.93 -2.78
C ARG A 50 11.94 14.13 -3.53
N PRO A 51 12.56 15.32 -3.64
CA PRO A 51 11.98 16.42 -4.41
C PRO A 51 11.68 16.06 -5.87
N PHE A 52 12.51 15.23 -6.51
CA PHE A 52 12.31 14.79 -7.90
C PHE A 52 11.14 13.82 -8.07
N PHE A 53 10.63 13.22 -6.98
CA PHE A 53 9.48 12.31 -7.02
C PHE A 53 8.15 12.99 -6.70
N ARG A 54 8.16 14.29 -6.41
CA ARG A 54 6.94 15.06 -6.11
C ARG A 54 6.15 15.32 -7.39
N GLY A 55 4.87 14.93 -7.37
CA GLY A 55 3.93 15.31 -8.42
C GLY A 55 3.22 16.61 -8.11
N GLU A 56 2.38 17.03 -9.04
CA GLU A 56 1.59 18.27 -8.95
C GLU A 56 0.74 18.33 -7.67
N ASP A 57 0.13 17.21 -7.29
CA ASP A 57 -0.77 17.09 -6.13
C ASP A 57 -0.09 17.17 -4.75
N SER A 58 1.24 17.12 -4.74
CA SER A 58 2.06 17.28 -3.54
C SER A 58 2.42 18.73 -3.23
N SER A 59 2.24 19.65 -4.20
CA SER A 59 2.50 21.07 -4.01
C SER A 59 1.35 21.76 -3.28
N HIS A 60 1.67 22.62 -2.32
CA HIS A 60 0.69 23.52 -1.72
C HIS A 60 0.53 24.83 -2.51
N GLU A 61 1.38 25.07 -3.49
CA GLU A 61 1.40 26.27 -4.35
C GLU A 61 0.71 26.04 -5.69
N GLN A 62 0.11 24.86 -5.90
CA GLN A 62 -0.61 24.49 -7.13
C GLN A 62 0.20 24.73 -8.41
N ARG A 63 1.51 24.48 -8.35
CA ARG A 63 2.37 24.51 -9.54
C ARG A 63 1.98 23.35 -10.45
N ARG A 64 1.25 23.66 -11.52
CA ARG A 64 0.80 22.68 -12.51
C ARG A 64 1.82 22.50 -13.60
N TRP A 65 1.95 21.29 -14.11
CA TRP A 65 2.71 21.08 -15.34
C TRP A 65 1.89 21.55 -16.54
N ILE A 66 2.53 22.29 -17.43
CA ILE A 66 1.97 22.69 -18.71
C ILE A 66 2.70 21.87 -19.76
N PHE A 67 1.96 21.12 -20.56
CA PHE A 67 2.51 20.36 -21.68
C PHE A 67 2.45 21.25 -22.91
N GLU A 68 3.58 21.81 -23.31
CA GLU A 68 3.68 22.64 -24.52
C GLU A 68 3.28 21.84 -25.77
N GLY A 69 2.40 22.42 -26.60
CA GLY A 69 1.90 21.79 -27.82
C GLY A 69 0.73 20.83 -27.62
N ILE A 70 0.20 20.70 -26.40
CA ILE A 70 -0.94 19.82 -26.14
C ILE A 70 -2.24 20.30 -26.79
N GLU A 71 -2.31 21.57 -27.13
CA GLU A 71 -3.42 22.19 -27.84
C GLU A 71 -3.66 21.56 -29.22
N GLU A 72 -2.61 20.99 -29.82
CA GLU A 72 -2.68 20.26 -31.10
C GLU A 72 -3.31 18.85 -30.94
N TYR A 73 -3.50 18.39 -29.70
CA TYR A 73 -4.02 17.07 -29.37
C TYR A 73 -5.20 17.15 -28.38
N PRO A 74 -6.40 17.55 -28.83
CA PRO A 74 -7.57 17.73 -27.96
C PRO A 74 -7.90 16.48 -27.12
N ASP A 75 -7.76 15.29 -27.70
CA ASP A 75 -7.99 14.01 -27.02
C ASP A 75 -7.05 13.80 -25.81
N LEU A 76 -5.79 14.25 -25.92
CA LEU A 76 -4.82 14.17 -24.84
C LEU A 76 -5.05 15.27 -23.80
N MET A 77 -5.40 16.47 -24.24
CA MET A 77 -5.71 17.60 -23.36
C MET A 77 -6.85 17.26 -22.39
N GLU A 78 -7.89 16.59 -22.87
CA GLU A 78 -9.02 16.16 -22.03
C GLU A 78 -8.80 14.84 -21.29
N SER A 79 -7.73 14.11 -21.62
CA SER A 79 -7.44 12.81 -21.02
C SER A 79 -7.20 12.89 -19.52
N GLU A 80 -7.39 11.77 -18.82
CA GLU A 80 -7.04 11.70 -17.40
C GLU A 80 -5.52 11.82 -17.16
N VAL A 81 -4.70 11.54 -18.17
CA VAL A 81 -3.22 11.56 -18.07
C VAL A 81 -2.70 12.97 -17.78
N THR A 82 -3.34 14.00 -18.35
CA THR A 82 -2.97 15.40 -18.12
C THR A 82 -3.55 15.97 -16.83
N LYS A 83 -4.59 15.34 -16.29
CA LYS A 83 -5.33 15.78 -15.10
C LYS A 83 -4.83 15.10 -13.82
N GLU A 84 -4.20 13.94 -13.93
CA GLU A 84 -3.66 13.18 -12.80
C GLU A 84 -2.16 12.99 -12.93
N LEU A 85 -1.40 13.91 -12.32
CA LEU A 85 0.08 13.91 -12.32
C LEU A 85 0.62 13.77 -10.89
N SER A 86 0.19 12.71 -10.22
CA SER A 86 0.65 12.36 -8.88
C SER A 86 2.10 11.91 -8.87
N GLY A 87 2.80 12.25 -7.80
CA GLY A 87 4.20 11.84 -7.65
C GLY A 87 4.34 10.34 -7.38
N ALA A 88 5.56 9.84 -7.58
CA ALA A 88 5.87 8.44 -7.40
C ALA A 88 5.59 8.00 -5.96
N SER A 89 4.90 6.87 -5.79
CA SER A 89 4.61 6.33 -4.45
C SER A 89 4.58 4.80 -4.44
N ALA A 90 4.84 4.21 -3.27
CA ALA A 90 4.75 2.77 -3.09
C ALA A 90 3.34 2.21 -3.39
N ALA A 91 2.30 3.05 -3.35
CA ALA A 91 0.96 2.69 -3.73
C ALA A 91 0.78 2.50 -5.25
N GLN A 92 1.80 2.75 -6.08
CA GLN A 92 1.77 2.38 -7.51
C GLN A 92 2.33 0.97 -7.74
N SER A 93 2.80 0.27 -6.69
CA SER A 93 3.27 -1.11 -6.79
C SER A 93 2.10 -2.09 -6.82
N SER A 94 2.03 -2.93 -7.86
CA SER A 94 1.01 -3.98 -7.98
C SER A 94 1.08 -5.01 -6.85
N LEU A 95 2.27 -5.23 -6.26
CA LEU A 95 2.47 -6.17 -5.17
C LEU A 95 1.55 -5.90 -3.97
N ILE A 96 1.38 -4.62 -3.60
CA ILE A 96 0.58 -4.26 -2.43
C ILE A 96 -0.89 -4.65 -2.65
N TYR A 97 -1.42 -4.35 -3.83
CA TYR A 97 -2.78 -4.72 -4.22
C TYR A 97 -2.95 -6.23 -4.34
N ALA A 98 -1.95 -6.95 -4.85
CA ALA A 98 -2.01 -8.40 -5.00
C ALA A 98 -2.12 -9.08 -3.62
N LEU A 99 -1.30 -8.65 -2.66
CA LEU A 99 -1.35 -9.15 -1.28
C LEU A 99 -2.71 -8.88 -0.63
N ASP A 100 -3.27 -7.69 -0.85
CA ASP A 100 -4.57 -7.30 -0.31
C ASP A 100 -5.73 -8.06 -0.94
N ALA A 101 -5.75 -8.16 -2.28
CA ALA A 101 -6.78 -8.90 -3.01
C ALA A 101 -6.78 -10.37 -2.60
N PHE A 102 -5.60 -11.00 -2.60
CA PHE A 102 -5.46 -12.42 -2.25
C PHE A 102 -5.90 -12.72 -0.81
N LEU A 103 -5.54 -11.88 0.16
CA LEU A 103 -5.96 -12.05 1.57
C LEU A 103 -7.36 -11.47 1.85
N GLY A 104 -8.05 -10.90 0.86
CA GLY A 104 -9.38 -10.31 1.04
C GLY A 104 -9.40 -9.07 1.94
N VAL A 105 -8.31 -8.30 1.99
CA VAL A 105 -8.24 -7.01 2.68
C VAL A 105 -9.05 -6.00 1.88
N LYS A 106 -10.23 -5.64 2.39
CA LYS A 106 -11.10 -4.68 1.70
C LYS A 106 -10.61 -3.26 1.88
N TYR A 107 -10.26 -2.55 0.80
CA TYR A 107 -10.18 -1.10 0.83
C TYR A 107 -11.56 -0.48 0.65
N VAL A 108 -11.93 0.41 1.55
CA VAL A 108 -13.19 1.15 1.44
C VAL A 108 -12.93 2.37 0.54
N ARG A 109 -13.70 2.44 -0.55
CA ARG A 109 -13.98 3.58 -1.46
C ARG A 109 -13.21 3.65 -2.80
N SER A 110 -14.01 3.74 -3.87
CA SER A 110 -13.63 4.07 -5.25
C SER A 110 -13.05 5.47 -5.42
N SER A 111 -13.26 6.37 -4.46
CA SER A 111 -12.66 7.72 -4.41
C SER A 111 -11.38 7.80 -3.57
N SER A 112 -10.80 6.66 -3.19
CA SER A 112 -9.61 6.62 -2.35
C SER A 112 -8.33 6.89 -3.15
N PHE A 113 -7.30 7.39 -2.46
CA PHE A 113 -5.94 7.51 -3.01
C PHE A 113 -5.46 6.22 -3.69
N MET A 114 -5.80 5.05 -3.15
CA MET A 114 -5.41 3.76 -3.71
C MET A 114 -6.04 3.51 -5.10
N ALA A 115 -7.30 3.88 -5.31
CA ALA A 115 -7.96 3.76 -6.62
C ALA A 115 -7.30 4.67 -7.66
N ARG A 116 -6.92 5.89 -7.25
CA ARG A 116 -6.15 6.80 -8.10
C ARG A 116 -4.77 6.23 -8.46
N MET A 117 -4.06 5.66 -7.48
CA MET A 117 -2.73 5.08 -7.72
C MET A 117 -2.77 3.82 -8.62
N GLN A 118 -3.90 3.09 -8.66
CA GLN A 118 -4.06 1.97 -9.59
C GLN A 118 -3.98 2.41 -11.06
N LYS A 119 -4.36 3.66 -11.40
CA LYS A 119 -4.27 4.16 -12.78
C LYS A 119 -2.83 4.18 -13.31
N TYR A 120 -1.85 4.29 -12.42
CA TYR A 120 -0.41 4.26 -12.72
C TYR A 120 0.14 2.84 -12.85
N ILE A 121 -0.68 1.81 -12.58
CA ILE A 121 -0.28 0.41 -12.71
C ILE A 121 -0.49 -0.04 -14.18
N PRO A 122 0.49 -0.73 -14.79
CA PRO A 122 0.36 -1.27 -16.14
C PRO A 122 -0.92 -2.09 -16.32
N LYS A 123 -1.57 -1.97 -17.48
CA LYS A 123 -2.87 -2.59 -17.77
C LYS A 123 -2.91 -4.08 -17.43
N ASN A 124 -1.90 -4.85 -17.85
CA ASN A 124 -1.87 -6.29 -17.61
C ASN A 124 -1.77 -6.64 -16.11
N HIS A 125 -1.09 -5.80 -15.31
CA HIS A 125 -1.06 -5.98 -13.87
C HIS A 125 -2.42 -5.64 -13.25
N ARG A 126 -3.12 -4.63 -13.73
CA ARG A 126 -4.49 -4.34 -13.28
C ARG A 126 -5.46 -5.48 -13.59
N LEU A 127 -5.44 -6.01 -14.81
CA LEU A 127 -6.26 -7.16 -15.18
C LEU A 127 -5.99 -8.38 -14.30
N PHE A 128 -4.72 -8.62 -13.95
CA PHE A 128 -4.35 -9.65 -12.99
C PHE A 128 -4.94 -9.38 -11.59
N LEU A 129 -4.90 -8.14 -11.11
CA LEU A 129 -5.47 -7.76 -9.81
C LEU A 129 -7.00 -7.90 -9.78
N ASP A 130 -7.67 -7.57 -10.87
CA ASP A 130 -9.13 -7.74 -11.02
C ASP A 130 -9.49 -9.23 -10.94
N HIS A 131 -8.81 -10.07 -11.72
CA HIS A 131 -9.00 -11.52 -11.67
C HIS A 131 -8.70 -12.10 -10.28
N LEU A 132 -7.63 -11.66 -9.63
CA LEU A 132 -7.27 -12.10 -8.29
C LEU A 132 -8.32 -11.70 -7.24
N SER A 133 -9.01 -10.58 -7.44
CA SER A 133 -10.05 -10.09 -6.52
C SER A 133 -11.34 -10.90 -6.58
N ASP A 134 -11.59 -11.59 -7.70
CA ASP A 134 -12.74 -12.50 -7.86
C ASP A 134 -12.55 -13.81 -7.06
N CYS A 135 -11.30 -14.24 -6.87
CA CYS A 135 -10.92 -15.40 -6.06
C CYS A 135 -10.95 -15.05 -4.55
N SER A 136 -11.92 -15.57 -3.80
CA SER A 136 -12.04 -15.28 -2.37
C SER A 136 -11.48 -16.38 -1.48
N LEU A 137 -10.14 -16.45 -1.36
CA LEU A 137 -9.46 -17.28 -0.35
C LEU A 137 -10.06 -17.05 1.04
N ARG A 138 -10.30 -15.79 1.41
CA ARG A 138 -10.90 -15.43 2.69
C ARG A 138 -12.28 -16.09 2.89
N ARG A 139 -13.13 -16.15 1.86
CA ARG A 139 -14.43 -16.83 1.92
C ARG A 139 -14.24 -18.34 2.11
N PHE A 140 -13.35 -18.95 1.36
CA PHE A 140 -13.01 -20.37 1.48
C PHE A 140 -12.56 -20.74 2.91
N VAL A 141 -11.65 -19.96 3.52
CA VAL A 141 -11.20 -20.18 4.90
C VAL A 141 -12.35 -20.05 5.89
N MET A 142 -13.22 -19.04 5.73
CA MET A 142 -14.39 -18.87 6.60
C MET A 142 -15.36 -20.05 6.52
N GLU A 143 -15.65 -20.55 5.31
CA GLU A 143 -16.54 -21.69 5.11
C GLU A 143 -16.00 -22.97 5.76
N ARG A 144 -14.69 -23.22 5.62
CA ARG A 144 -14.03 -24.37 6.27
C ARG A 144 -13.96 -24.26 7.78
N THR A 145 -13.72 -23.05 8.29
CA THR A 145 -13.75 -22.79 9.73
C THR A 145 -15.12 -23.10 10.33
N LYS A 146 -16.21 -22.67 9.66
CA LYS A 146 -17.58 -22.96 10.11
C LYS A 146 -17.90 -24.45 10.17
N LYS A 147 -17.32 -25.24 9.25
CA LYS A 147 -17.47 -26.70 9.21
C LYS A 147 -16.60 -27.43 10.26
N ARG A 148 -15.76 -26.71 11.01
CA ARG A 148 -14.77 -27.28 11.96
C ARG A 148 -13.75 -28.22 11.28
N GLU A 149 -13.46 -27.98 10.00
CA GLU A 149 -12.56 -28.81 9.17
C GLU A 149 -11.31 -28.02 8.73
N GLY A 150 -10.93 -26.97 9.46
CA GLY A 150 -9.95 -26.01 8.94
C GLY A 150 -9.23 -25.17 9.98
N GLU A 151 -8.98 -25.69 11.18
CA GLU A 151 -8.27 -24.95 12.23
C GLU A 151 -6.85 -24.57 11.79
N GLU A 152 -6.10 -25.51 11.20
CA GLU A 152 -4.77 -25.24 10.65
C GLU A 152 -4.82 -24.25 9.49
N LEU A 153 -5.81 -24.39 8.61
CA LEU A 153 -6.04 -23.46 7.49
C LEU A 153 -6.32 -22.04 7.98
N LEU A 154 -7.20 -21.89 8.98
CA LEU A 154 -7.53 -20.63 9.62
C LEU A 154 -6.28 -20.00 10.25
N LYS A 155 -5.48 -20.81 10.96
CA LYS A 155 -4.23 -20.38 11.57
C LYS A 155 -3.26 -19.87 10.51
N ALA A 156 -2.99 -20.65 9.46
CA ALA A 156 -2.07 -20.27 8.38
C ALA A 156 -2.52 -19.00 7.64
N TYR A 157 -3.82 -18.85 7.40
CA TYR A 157 -4.39 -17.61 6.86
C TYR A 157 -4.16 -16.41 7.80
N ASN A 158 -4.48 -16.55 9.09
CA ASN A 158 -4.30 -15.48 10.07
C ASN A 158 -2.82 -15.11 10.26
N ASP A 159 -1.92 -16.09 10.22
CA ASP A 159 -0.47 -15.87 10.27
C ASP A 159 0.00 -15.07 9.04
N SER A 160 -0.56 -15.34 7.86
CA SER A 160 -0.30 -14.55 6.63
C SER A 160 -0.79 -13.10 6.76
N VAL A 161 -1.99 -12.88 7.30
CA VAL A 161 -2.54 -11.53 7.56
C VAL A 161 -1.68 -10.78 8.58
N LYS A 162 -1.23 -11.47 9.65
CA LYS A 162 -0.33 -10.90 10.65
C LYS A 162 1.03 -10.52 10.04
N ALA A 163 1.61 -11.38 9.21
CA ALA A 163 2.85 -11.07 8.49
C ALA A 163 2.68 -9.83 7.60
N LEU A 164 1.55 -9.69 6.89
CA LEU A 164 1.25 -8.49 6.09
C LEU A 164 1.14 -7.23 6.97
N LYS A 165 0.49 -7.32 8.13
CA LYS A 165 0.42 -6.22 9.10
C LYS A 165 1.81 -5.81 9.56
N GLU A 166 2.68 -6.76 9.88
CA GLU A 166 4.05 -6.49 10.31
C GLU A 166 4.92 -5.90 9.19
N PHE A 167 4.70 -6.31 7.94
CA PHE A 167 5.31 -5.66 6.77
C PHE A 167 4.91 -4.19 6.69
N ARG A 168 3.63 -3.86 6.90
CA ARG A 168 3.11 -2.49 6.93
C ARG A 168 3.67 -1.67 8.10
N ASP A 169 3.82 -2.28 9.28
CA ASP A 169 4.52 -1.64 10.40
C ASP A 169 5.97 -1.30 10.02
N GLY A 170 6.67 -2.23 9.37
CA GLY A 170 8.01 -2.00 8.83
C GLY A 170 8.04 -0.80 7.89
N HIS A 171 7.08 -0.70 6.97
CA HIS A 171 6.95 0.45 6.07
C HIS A 171 6.65 1.76 6.81
N MET A 172 5.81 1.74 7.85
CA MET A 172 5.58 2.91 8.70
C MET A 172 6.87 3.36 9.41
N VAL A 173 7.72 2.43 9.83
CA VAL A 173 9.03 2.78 10.41
C VAL A 173 9.92 3.44 9.36
N ILE A 174 9.98 2.90 8.13
CA ILE A 174 10.72 3.54 7.02
C ILE A 174 10.18 4.95 6.75
N ALA A 175 8.86 5.13 6.59
CA ALA A 175 8.28 6.45 6.38
C ALA A 175 8.60 7.42 7.53
N THR A 176 8.63 6.93 8.78
CA THR A 176 9.02 7.74 9.93
C THR A 176 10.48 8.18 9.86
N LEU A 177 11.39 7.27 9.57
CA LEU A 177 12.82 7.56 9.52
C LEU A 177 13.21 8.44 8.33
N TYR A 178 12.60 8.20 7.16
CA TYR A 178 12.99 8.83 5.89
C TYR A 178 12.17 10.05 5.50
N ILE A 179 11.00 10.26 6.12
CA ILE A 179 10.11 11.37 5.79
C ILE A 179 9.86 12.25 7.02
N LEU A 180 9.31 11.67 8.10
CA LEU A 180 8.89 12.47 9.28
C LEU A 180 10.09 13.03 10.06
N GLY A 181 11.13 12.22 10.27
CA GLY A 181 12.34 12.61 10.97
C GLY A 181 13.05 13.79 10.31
N PRO A 182 13.45 13.67 9.04
CA PRO A 182 14.05 14.75 8.27
C PRO A 182 13.15 15.99 8.17
N ALA A 183 11.85 15.82 7.90
CA ALA A 183 10.91 16.94 7.87
C ALA A 183 10.84 17.71 9.20
N ARG A 184 10.89 17.01 10.33
CA ARG A 184 10.94 17.65 11.66
C ARG A 184 12.24 18.42 11.86
N ARG A 185 13.38 17.86 11.47
CA ARG A 185 14.68 18.53 11.58
C ARG A 185 14.76 19.76 10.67
N ALA A 186 14.28 19.67 9.43
CA ALA A 186 14.18 20.79 8.51
C ALA A 186 13.35 21.93 9.11
N ARG A 187 12.19 21.63 9.70
CA ARG A 187 11.36 22.63 10.40
C ARG A 187 12.06 23.28 11.59
N ASN A 188 12.84 22.52 12.36
CA ASN A 188 13.56 23.06 13.53
C ASN A 188 14.78 23.92 13.14
N ARG A 189 15.31 23.78 11.92
CA ARG A 189 16.41 24.61 11.41
C ARG A 189 15.95 25.98 10.91
N LEU A 190 14.64 26.16 10.68
CA LEU A 190 14.09 27.46 10.31
C LEU A 190 14.14 28.39 11.53
N GLN A 191 14.87 29.49 11.39
CA GLN A 191 15.05 30.48 12.47
C GLN A 191 13.90 31.51 12.50
N ASP A 192 13.07 31.57 11.45
CA ASP A 192 11.93 32.48 11.37
C ASP A 192 10.67 31.88 12.07
N PRO A 193 10.16 32.53 13.14
CA PRO A 193 8.92 32.12 13.81
C PRO A 193 7.68 32.11 12.90
N GLY A 194 7.62 33.01 11.91
CA GLY A 194 6.50 33.16 10.98
C GLY A 194 6.39 32.02 9.97
N GLU A 195 7.51 31.61 9.37
CA GLU A 195 7.57 30.43 8.50
C GLU A 195 7.34 29.13 9.26
N THR A 196 7.90 29.03 10.47
CA THR A 196 7.71 27.88 11.36
C THR A 196 6.24 27.65 11.70
N MET A 197 5.48 28.73 11.98
CA MET A 197 4.03 28.67 12.23
C MET A 197 3.23 28.23 10.99
N LYS A 198 3.57 28.72 9.79
CA LYS A 198 2.94 28.30 8.53
C LYS A 198 3.20 26.82 8.21
N LEU A 199 4.41 26.33 8.45
CA LEU A 199 4.80 24.93 8.23
C LEU A 199 4.28 23.97 9.31
N LYS A 200 4.04 24.43 10.54
CA LYS A 200 3.39 23.63 11.60
C LYS A 200 1.91 23.37 11.30
N LYS A 201 1.21 24.29 10.61
CA LYS A 201 -0.19 24.11 10.19
C LYS A 201 -0.36 23.19 8.99
N ARG A 202 0.69 22.96 8.18
CA ARG A 202 0.63 22.07 7.01
C ARG A 202 0.85 20.61 7.44
N SER A 203 -0.10 19.73 7.10
CA SER A 203 0.10 18.29 7.21
C SER A 203 1.24 17.83 6.29
N LEU A 204 2.01 16.83 6.72
CA LEU A 204 3.15 16.36 5.94
C LEU A 204 2.65 15.46 4.80
N LYS A 205 2.54 16.06 3.61
CA LYS A 205 2.15 15.35 2.39
C LYS A 205 3.25 14.43 1.87
N GLY A 206 2.85 13.25 1.44
CA GLY A 206 3.64 12.33 0.62
C GLY A 206 3.86 12.90 -0.78
N THR A 207 4.68 12.21 -1.57
CA THR A 207 4.95 12.55 -2.99
C THR A 207 3.70 12.43 -3.87
N GLY A 208 2.77 11.54 -3.53
CA GLY A 208 1.43 11.45 -4.12
C GLY A 208 0.35 12.26 -3.40
N GLY A 209 0.73 13.24 -2.57
CA GLY A 209 -0.18 14.24 -2.02
C GLY A 209 -0.99 13.87 -0.76
N THR A 210 -0.87 12.66 -0.23
CA THR A 210 -1.59 12.20 0.98
C THR A 210 -0.90 12.55 2.29
N ASP A 211 -1.66 12.69 3.39
CA ASP A 211 -1.04 12.66 4.73
C ASP A 211 -0.47 11.27 4.99
N VAL A 212 0.87 11.19 5.04
CA VAL A 212 1.60 9.92 5.10
C VAL A 212 1.22 9.11 6.34
N VAL A 213 1.04 9.77 7.48
CA VAL A 213 0.78 9.09 8.75
C VAL A 213 -0.63 8.56 8.80
N GLN A 214 -1.61 9.40 8.47
CA GLN A 214 -3.02 9.00 8.49
C GLN A 214 -3.27 7.88 7.48
N PHE A 215 -2.70 8.00 6.28
CA PHE A 215 -2.85 7.00 5.24
C PHE A 215 -2.27 5.65 5.65
N LEU A 216 -0.99 5.59 6.06
CA LEU A 216 -0.35 4.33 6.42
C LEU A 216 -0.99 3.66 7.63
N LYS A 217 -1.44 4.44 8.63
CA LYS A 217 -2.21 3.92 9.76
C LYS A 217 -3.53 3.29 9.30
N GLY A 218 -4.29 3.96 8.44
CA GLY A 218 -5.55 3.44 7.91
C GLY A 218 -5.38 2.12 7.16
N VAL A 219 -4.34 2.03 6.31
CA VAL A 219 -3.97 0.83 5.57
C VAL A 219 -3.62 -0.34 6.50
N ARG A 220 -2.81 -0.09 7.54
CA ARG A 220 -2.45 -1.10 8.55
C ARG A 220 -3.66 -1.57 9.36
N ASP A 221 -4.49 -0.63 9.82
CA ASP A 221 -5.65 -0.95 10.68
C ASP A 221 -6.68 -1.78 9.91
N GLN A 222 -6.81 -1.55 8.59
CA GLN A 222 -7.65 -2.36 7.73
C GLN A 222 -7.14 -3.81 7.59
N THR A 223 -5.82 -4.02 7.53
CA THR A 223 -5.24 -5.37 7.57
C THR A 223 -5.58 -6.07 8.87
N SER A 224 -5.43 -5.39 10.01
CA SER A 224 -5.73 -5.98 11.32
C SER A 224 -7.19 -6.43 11.42
N LYS A 225 -8.13 -5.68 10.85
CA LYS A 225 -9.56 -6.04 10.80
C LYS A 225 -9.87 -7.24 9.91
N THR A 226 -8.90 -7.70 9.10
CA THR A 226 -9.08 -8.81 8.17
C THR A 226 -8.87 -10.18 8.84
N ILE A 227 -8.23 -10.19 10.02
CA ILE A 227 -8.06 -11.39 10.86
C ILE A 227 -9.42 -12.03 11.14
N LEU A 228 -9.48 -13.35 11.00
CA LEU A 228 -10.66 -14.14 11.29
C LEU A 228 -10.60 -14.66 12.73
N VAL A 229 -11.69 -14.50 13.47
CA VAL A 229 -11.84 -15.10 14.81
C VAL A 229 -12.56 -16.43 14.64
N ALA A 230 -12.06 -17.49 15.29
CA ALA A 230 -12.80 -18.74 15.40
C ALA A 230 -14.11 -18.44 16.12
N THR A 231 -15.25 -18.70 15.47
CA THR A 231 -16.55 -18.51 16.11
C THR A 231 -16.70 -19.55 17.21
N SER A 232 -16.54 -19.13 18.46
CA SER A 232 -17.05 -19.87 19.62
C SER A 232 -18.57 -19.93 19.46
N SER A 233 -19.09 -21.15 19.36
CA SER A 233 -20.55 -21.40 19.44
C SER A 233 -21.04 -21.08 20.84
#